data_AF-A0A935UPW1-F1
#
_entry.id   AF-A0A935UPW1-F1
#
_cell.length_a   1.000
_cell.length_b   1.000
_cell.length_c   1.000
_cell.angle_alpha   90.00
_cell.angle_beta   90.00
_cell.angle_gamma   90.00
#
_symmetry.space_group_name_H-M   'P 1'
#
loop_
_entity.id
_entity.type
_entity.pdbx_description
1 polymer ?
#
loop_
_entity_poly.entity_id
_entity_poly.type
_entity_poly.pdbx_seq_one_letter_code
_entity_poly.pdbx_strand_id
1 'polypeptide(L)'
;MAIHEAMTILSSKNHFAREEAVCLETCGDIELYSEDIPLAERYYNRAIQVAGVIDNSSDLIGGVLMRKAISCNKYHDYKSGLEYARQSMALLSSMGLCHDLGITYRAMSESYLGLSNYPVSYKYIIKSISTLHGHESMRELALSHLRQQVFALNGITIMKVQRLVTKALAELVIESYNLVALDNRTLYEQRGIMR
;
A
#
# COMPACT_ATOMS: atom_id res chain seq x y z
N MET A 1 19.36 22.53 -11.69
CA MET A 1 20.70 23.11 -11.89
C MET A 1 21.51 23.10 -10.59
N ALA A 2 21.04 23.71 -9.49
CA ALA A 2 21.77 23.72 -8.20
C ALA A 2 22.14 22.34 -7.60
N ILE A 3 21.28 21.32 -7.73
CA ILE A 3 21.53 19.99 -7.14
C ILE A 3 22.61 19.20 -7.91
N HIS A 4 22.69 19.37 -9.23
CA HIS A 4 23.67 18.68 -10.06
C HIS A 4 25.09 19.26 -9.85
N GLU A 5 25.17 20.58 -9.64
CA GLU A 5 26.41 21.25 -9.22
C GLU A 5 26.86 20.79 -7.82
N ALA A 6 25.93 20.66 -6.87
CA ALA A 6 26.23 20.14 -5.53
C ALA A 6 26.80 18.71 -5.60
N MET A 7 26.21 17.81 -6.41
CA MET A 7 26.72 16.44 -6.57
C MET A 7 28.14 16.39 -7.16
N THR A 8 28.45 17.29 -8.10
CA THR A 8 29.78 17.36 -8.74
C THR A 8 30.86 17.77 -7.74
N ILE A 9 30.52 18.64 -6.78
CA ILE A 9 31.43 19.09 -5.73
C ILE A 9 31.62 17.99 -4.67
N LEU A 10 30.54 17.32 -4.26
CA LEU A 10 30.56 16.31 -3.19
C LEU A 10 31.34 15.04 -3.58
N SER A 11 31.19 14.58 -4.83
CA SER A 11 31.86 13.37 -5.33
C SER A 11 33.39 13.51 -5.49
N SER A 12 33.95 14.69 -5.26
CA SER A 12 35.41 14.95 -5.33
C SER A 12 36.16 14.70 -4.02
N LYS A 13 35.47 14.48 -2.89
CA LYS A 13 36.09 14.32 -1.56
C LYS A 13 35.35 13.26 -0.72
N ASN A 14 36.04 12.19 -0.31
CA ASN A 14 35.55 11.16 0.61
C ASN A 14 35.00 11.68 1.96
N HIS A 15 35.11 12.98 2.25
CA HIS A 15 34.61 13.62 3.46
C HIS A 15 33.11 13.94 3.44
N PHE A 16 32.42 13.79 2.29
CA PHE A 16 31.00 14.17 2.17
C PHE A 16 30.09 13.06 1.64
N ALA A 17 30.44 11.79 1.88
CA ALA A 17 29.64 10.66 1.40
C ALA A 17 28.20 10.70 1.96
N ARG A 18 28.00 11.20 3.18
CA ARG A 18 26.67 11.30 3.80
C ARG A 18 25.80 12.32 3.05
N GLU A 19 26.35 13.49 2.76
CA GLU A 19 25.70 14.54 2.00
C GLU A 19 25.45 14.09 0.56
N GLU A 20 26.39 13.39 -0.07
CA GLU A 20 26.19 12.80 -1.40
C GLU A 20 25.01 11.83 -1.40
N ALA A 21 24.93 10.91 -0.43
CA ALA A 21 23.81 9.96 -0.31
C ALA A 21 22.46 10.68 -0.16
N VAL A 22 22.39 11.72 0.68
CA VAL A 22 21.17 12.53 0.87
C VAL A 22 20.79 13.31 -0.40
N CYS A 23 21.79 13.85 -1.12
CA CYS A 23 21.54 14.51 -2.40
C CYS A 23 21.00 13.53 -3.44
N LEU A 24 21.57 12.33 -3.53
CA LEU A 24 21.11 11.28 -4.43
C LEU A 24 19.70 10.80 -4.09
N GLU A 25 19.39 10.64 -2.81
CA GLU A 25 18.03 10.36 -2.33
C GLU A 25 17.04 11.43 -2.81
N THR A 26 17.41 12.70 -2.65
CA THR A 26 16.58 13.84 -3.09
C THR A 26 16.42 13.88 -4.61
N CYS A 27 17.48 13.59 -5.37
CA CYS A 27 17.40 13.43 -6.83
C CYS A 27 16.42 12.30 -7.20
N GLY A 28 16.49 11.16 -6.50
CA GLY A 28 15.58 10.05 -6.69
C GLY A 28 14.12 10.47 -6.51
N ASP A 29 13.81 11.27 -5.49
CA ASP A 29 12.45 11.80 -5.30
C ASP A 29 12.02 12.73 -6.43
N ILE A 30 12.90 13.65 -6.86
CA ILE A 30 12.59 14.60 -7.94
C ILE A 30 12.26 13.87 -9.23
N GLU A 31 13.03 12.83 -9.58
CA GLU A 31 12.76 12.03 -10.76
C GLU A 31 11.50 11.18 -10.59
N LEU A 32 11.22 10.68 -9.38
CA LEU A 32 9.98 9.98 -9.07
C LEU A 32 8.75 10.89 -9.23
N TYR A 33 8.87 12.18 -8.87
CA TYR A 33 7.84 13.19 -9.12
C TYR A 33 7.72 13.54 -10.61
N SER A 34 8.83 13.49 -11.34
CA SER A 34 8.88 13.69 -12.80
C SER A 34 8.47 12.45 -13.60
N GLU A 35 8.09 11.37 -12.91
CA GLU A 35 7.68 10.07 -13.45
C GLU A 35 8.77 9.29 -14.21
N ASP A 36 10.04 9.68 -14.09
CA ASP A 36 11.19 8.90 -14.59
C ASP A 36 11.63 7.86 -13.56
N ILE A 37 10.87 6.76 -13.49
CA ILE A 37 11.08 5.65 -12.56
C ILE A 37 12.47 5.03 -12.71
N PRO A 38 12.94 4.70 -13.93
CA PRO A 38 14.27 4.10 -14.10
C PRO A 38 15.38 5.01 -13.59
N LEU A 39 15.27 6.32 -13.79
CA LEU A 39 16.26 7.27 -13.29
C LEU A 39 16.18 7.45 -11.78
N ALA A 40 14.97 7.53 -11.21
CA ALA A 40 14.76 7.54 -9.77
C ALA A 40 15.39 6.33 -9.08
N GLU A 41 15.21 5.13 -9.66
CA GLU A 41 15.79 3.90 -9.14
C GLU A 41 17.33 3.92 -9.19
N ARG A 42 17.92 4.45 -10.26
CA ARG A 42 19.38 4.62 -10.35
C ARG A 42 19.90 5.53 -9.23
N TYR A 43 19.23 6.64 -8.96
CA TYR A 43 19.61 7.54 -7.89
C TYR A 43 19.48 6.90 -6.51
N TYR A 44 18.37 6.19 -6.23
CA TYR A 44 18.21 5.46 -4.97
C TYR A 44 19.26 4.36 -4.78
N ASN A 45 19.56 3.58 -5.83
CA ASN A 45 20.59 2.54 -5.76
C ASN A 45 21.97 3.15 -5.51
N ARG A 46 22.27 4.29 -6.14
CA ARG A 46 23.52 5.02 -5.90
C ARG A 46 23.59 5.58 -4.48
N ALA A 47 22.48 6.11 -3.95
CA ALA A 47 22.41 6.59 -2.56
C ALA A 47 22.71 5.47 -1.57
N ILE A 48 22.14 4.26 -1.77
CA ILE A 48 22.44 3.09 -0.93
C ILE A 48 23.91 2.68 -1.06
N GLN A 49 24.47 2.68 -2.27
CA GLN A 49 25.88 2.33 -2.50
C GLN A 49 26.82 3.28 -1.75
N VAL A 50 26.56 4.58 -1.84
CA VAL A 50 27.34 5.61 -1.14
C VAL A 50 27.14 5.51 0.37
N ALA A 51 25.92 5.31 0.85
CA ALA A 51 25.65 5.10 2.27
C ALA A 51 26.35 3.84 2.80
N GLY A 52 26.46 2.77 2.01
CA GLY A 52 27.07 1.49 2.41
C GLY A 52 28.56 1.55 2.74
N VAL A 53 29.27 2.63 2.38
CA VAL A 53 30.68 2.84 2.76
C VAL A 53 30.85 3.78 3.96
N ILE A 54 29.75 4.25 4.55
CA ILE A 54 29.72 5.15 5.70
C ILE A 54 29.41 4.33 6.95
N ASP A 55 30.19 4.51 8.02
CA ASP A 55 29.91 3.87 9.30
C ASP A 55 28.59 4.38 9.90
N ASN A 56 27.79 3.45 10.45
CA ASN A 56 26.50 3.75 11.09
C ASN A 56 25.46 4.45 10.20
N SER A 57 25.48 4.20 8.89
CA SER A 57 24.55 4.80 7.91
C SER A 57 23.24 4.04 7.70
N SER A 58 22.92 3.10 8.58
CA SER A 58 21.71 2.27 8.50
C SER A 58 20.43 3.11 8.55
N ASP A 59 20.48 4.33 9.10
CA ASP A 59 19.39 5.32 9.05
C ASP A 59 19.13 5.80 7.62
N LEU A 60 20.19 6.20 6.89
CA LEU A 60 20.12 6.62 5.49
C LEU A 60 19.65 5.49 4.59
N ILE A 61 20.23 4.29 4.75
CA ILE A 61 19.85 3.11 3.96
C ILE A 61 18.37 2.78 4.22
N GLY A 62 17.95 2.82 5.49
CA GLY A 62 16.55 2.63 5.87
C GLY A 62 15.60 3.65 5.22
N GLY A 63 15.97 4.94 5.22
CA GLY A 63 15.20 6.01 4.58
C GLY A 63 15.10 5.84 3.06
N VAL A 64 16.19 5.50 2.38
CA VAL A 64 16.18 5.26 0.93
C VAL A 64 15.33 4.04 0.57
N LEU A 65 15.43 2.94 1.33
CA LEU A 65 14.60 1.75 1.13
C LEU A 65 13.11 2.05 1.33
N MET A 66 12.75 2.89 2.30
CA MET A 66 11.38 3.36 2.49
C MET A 66 10.87 4.11 1.25
N ARG A 67 11.69 4.97 0.64
CA ARG A 67 11.32 5.69 -0.59
C ARG A 67 11.17 4.76 -1.79
N LYS A 68 12.06 3.77 -1.93
CA LYS A 68 11.88 2.70 -2.93
C LYS A 68 10.55 1.97 -2.74
N ALA A 69 10.15 1.69 -1.50
CA ALA A 69 8.85 1.06 -1.23
C ALA A 69 7.67 1.93 -1.70
N ILE A 70 7.71 3.23 -1.41
CA ILE A 70 6.69 4.19 -1.86
C ILE A 70 6.66 4.28 -3.39
N SER A 71 7.83 4.33 -4.03
CA SER A 71 7.95 4.30 -5.50
C SER A 71 7.28 3.07 -6.10
N CYS A 72 7.63 1.87 -5.62
CA CYS A 72 7.03 0.62 -6.09
C CYS A 72 5.50 0.62 -5.93
N ASN A 73 4.98 1.11 -4.80
CA ASN A 73 3.53 1.22 -4.58
C ASN A 73 2.85 2.19 -5.55
N LYS A 74 3.48 3.34 -5.86
CA LYS A 74 2.98 4.32 -6.83
C LYS A 74 2.77 3.69 -8.21
N TYR A 75 3.61 2.72 -8.58
CA TYR A 75 3.56 2.00 -9.86
C TYR A 75 2.97 0.59 -9.77
N HIS A 76 2.22 0.31 -8.71
CA HIS A 76 1.49 -0.94 -8.51
C HIS A 76 2.36 -2.21 -8.39
N ASP A 77 3.68 -2.07 -8.20
CA ASP A 77 4.56 -3.19 -7.83
C ASP A 77 4.56 -3.37 -6.31
N TYR A 78 3.40 -3.78 -5.79
CA TYR A 78 3.19 -3.92 -4.36
C TYR A 78 4.05 -5.03 -3.72
N LYS A 79 4.52 -6.01 -4.51
CA LYS A 79 5.38 -7.09 -4.00
C LYS A 79 6.77 -6.55 -3.67
N SER A 80 7.40 -5.86 -4.62
CA SER A 80 8.70 -5.20 -4.39
C SER A 80 8.57 -4.09 -3.34
N GLY A 81 7.46 -3.35 -3.36
CA GLY A 81 7.17 -2.33 -2.34
C GLY A 81 7.19 -2.90 -0.92
N LEU A 82 6.55 -4.06 -0.72
CA LEU A 82 6.52 -4.74 0.57
C LEU A 82 7.89 -5.28 0.98
N GLU A 83 8.70 -5.76 0.02
CA GLU A 83 10.06 -6.22 0.29
C GLU A 83 10.96 -5.08 0.77
N TYR A 84 10.99 -3.96 0.04
CA TYR A 84 11.78 -2.79 0.44
C TYR A 84 11.30 -2.20 1.77
N ALA A 85 9.98 -2.14 2.01
CA ALA A 85 9.45 -1.66 3.28
C ALA A 85 9.85 -2.56 4.47
N ARG A 86 9.93 -3.89 4.27
CA ARG A 86 10.43 -4.81 5.31
C ARG A 86 11.90 -4.60 5.62
N GLN A 87 12.73 -4.42 4.59
CA GLN A 87 14.16 -4.13 4.77
C GLN A 87 14.35 -2.80 5.50
N SER A 88 13.63 -1.75 5.09
CA SER A 88 13.62 -0.45 5.77
C SER A 88 13.21 -0.57 7.24
N MET A 89 12.09 -1.25 7.52
CA MET A 89 11.59 -1.45 8.88
C MET A 89 12.62 -2.17 9.77
N ALA A 90 13.33 -3.17 9.25
CA ALA A 90 14.34 -3.89 10.01
C ALA A 90 15.49 -2.97 10.47
N LEU A 91 15.92 -2.04 9.60
CA LEU A 91 16.96 -1.07 9.94
C LEU A 91 16.43 0.01 10.90
N LEU A 92 15.32 0.67 10.55
CA LEU A 92 14.79 1.83 11.28
C LEU A 92 14.25 1.48 12.67
N SER A 93 13.67 0.27 12.84
CA SER A 93 13.14 -0.16 14.14
C SER A 93 14.23 -0.34 15.20
N SER A 94 15.43 -0.74 14.79
CA SER A 94 16.58 -0.90 15.70
C SER A 94 17.11 0.42 16.25
N MET A 95 16.77 1.54 15.58
CA MET A 95 17.29 2.88 15.86
C MET A 95 16.30 3.80 16.57
N GLY A 96 15.03 3.38 16.72
CA GLY A 96 14.00 4.23 17.32
C GLY A 96 13.58 5.44 16.48
N LEU A 97 13.81 5.40 15.15
CA LEU A 97 13.44 6.47 14.23
C LEU A 97 11.92 6.44 13.93
N CYS A 98 11.12 6.95 14.87
CA CYS A 98 9.66 6.88 14.84
C CYS A 98 9.05 7.51 13.57
N HIS A 99 9.62 8.61 13.07
CA HIS A 99 9.11 9.29 11.88
C HIS A 99 9.16 8.39 10.64
N ASP A 100 10.36 7.93 10.27
CA ASP A 100 10.58 7.09 9.09
C ASP A 100 9.93 5.71 9.24
N LEU A 101 9.92 5.17 10.47
CA LEU A 101 9.22 3.92 10.77
C LEU A 101 7.70 4.06 10.55
N GLY A 102 7.12 5.21 10.95
CA GLY A 102 5.73 5.53 10.73
C GLY A 102 5.36 5.60 9.24
N ILE A 103 6.21 6.26 8.43
CA ILE A 103 6.04 6.31 6.97
C ILE A 103 6.21 4.92 6.35
N THR A 104 7.17 4.12 6.83
CA THR A 104 7.40 2.75 6.39
C THR A 104 6.17 1.87 6.64
N TYR A 105 5.53 1.97 7.81
CA TYR A 105 4.28 1.27 8.08
C TYR A 105 3.15 1.69 7.14
N ARG A 106 3.07 2.97 6.75
CA ARG A 106 2.11 3.44 5.75
C ARG A 106 2.38 2.80 4.39
N ALA A 107 3.63 2.76 3.95
CA ALA A 107 4.02 2.09 2.70
C ALA A 107 3.67 0.60 2.73
N MET A 108 3.91 -0.11 3.83
CA MET A 108 3.48 -1.51 3.99
C MET A 108 1.97 -1.66 3.88
N SER A 109 1.22 -0.76 4.52
CA SER A 109 -0.25 -0.74 4.42
C SER A 109 -0.69 -0.57 2.97
N GLU A 110 -0.15 0.40 2.24
CA GLU A 110 -0.45 0.61 0.82
C GLU A 110 -0.14 -0.62 -0.03
N SER A 111 0.99 -1.29 0.19
CA SER A 111 1.34 -2.54 -0.50
C SER A 111 0.31 -3.64 -0.22
N TYR A 112 -0.07 -3.85 1.05
CA TYR A 112 -1.08 -4.86 1.38
C TYR A 112 -2.47 -4.50 0.85
N LEU A 113 -2.81 -3.22 0.80
CA LEU A 113 -4.05 -2.74 0.20
C LEU A 113 -4.08 -3.06 -1.29
N GLY A 114 -3.00 -2.76 -2.01
CA GLY A 114 -2.84 -3.08 -3.43
C GLY A 114 -2.89 -4.58 -3.73
N LEU A 115 -2.41 -5.41 -2.80
CA LEU A 115 -2.53 -6.87 -2.83
C LEU A 115 -3.88 -7.40 -2.35
N SER A 116 -4.86 -6.52 -2.10
CA SER A 116 -6.20 -6.87 -1.57
C SER A 116 -6.19 -7.60 -0.22
N ASN A 117 -5.10 -7.47 0.56
CA ASN A 117 -5.00 -8.00 1.91
C ASN A 117 -5.40 -6.94 2.94
N TYR A 118 -6.69 -6.60 2.94
CA TYR A 118 -7.25 -5.54 3.77
C TYR A 118 -7.02 -5.71 5.28
N PRO A 119 -7.14 -6.91 5.89
CA PRO A 119 -6.90 -7.07 7.33
C PRO A 119 -5.46 -6.70 7.73
N VAL A 120 -4.48 -7.10 6.92
CA VAL A 120 -3.07 -6.79 7.20
C VAL A 120 -2.76 -5.32 6.89
N SER A 121 -3.32 -4.78 5.80
CA SER A 121 -3.26 -3.35 5.50
C SER A 121 -3.74 -2.49 6.67
N TYR A 122 -4.94 -2.79 7.19
CA TYR A 122 -5.53 -2.09 8.32
C TYR A 122 -4.63 -2.13 9.57
N LYS A 123 -4.04 -3.29 9.86
CA LYS A 123 -3.09 -3.43 10.97
C LYS A 123 -1.90 -2.47 10.83
N TYR A 124 -1.35 -2.32 9.63
CA TYR A 124 -0.19 -1.46 9.40
C TYR A 124 -0.52 0.02 9.35
N ILE A 125 -1.68 0.44 8.83
CA ILE A 125 -2.05 1.86 8.86
C ILE A 125 -2.31 2.35 10.29
N ILE A 126 -2.89 1.50 11.17
CA ILE A 126 -3.05 1.83 12.59
C ILE A 126 -1.69 1.96 13.28
N LYS A 127 -0.74 1.05 12.99
CA LYS A 127 0.64 1.19 13.47
C LYS A 127 1.26 2.51 13.03
N SER A 128 1.16 2.85 11.74
CA SER A 128 1.65 4.12 11.20
C SER A 128 1.10 5.33 11.98
N ILE A 129 -0.22 5.40 12.19
CA ILE A 129 -0.88 6.49 12.94
C ILE A 129 -0.36 6.58 14.38
N SER A 130 -0.18 5.42 15.04
CA SER A 130 0.32 5.39 16.42
C SER A 130 1.79 5.81 16.53
N THR A 131 2.62 5.40 15.56
CA THR A 131 4.06 5.72 15.54
C THR A 131 4.30 7.19 15.19
N LEU A 132 3.44 7.79 14.35
CA LEU A 132 3.50 9.20 13.96
C LEU A 132 2.87 10.14 15.00
N HIS A 133 2.64 9.69 16.23
CA HIS A 133 2.16 10.56 17.31
C HIS A 133 3.18 11.69 17.56
N GLY A 134 2.74 12.94 17.48
CA GLY A 134 3.62 14.13 17.52
C GLY A 134 4.08 14.66 16.14
N HIS A 135 3.80 13.95 15.05
CA HIS A 135 4.05 14.39 13.67
C HIS A 135 2.71 14.60 12.94
N GLU A 136 2.00 15.67 13.30
CA GLU A 136 0.59 15.87 12.92
C GLU A 136 0.32 15.79 11.40
N SER A 137 1.18 16.38 10.57
CA SER A 137 0.99 16.35 9.10
C SER A 137 1.02 14.94 8.51
N MET A 138 1.99 14.12 8.92
CA MET A 138 2.12 12.74 8.45
C MET A 138 1.05 11.83 9.08
N ARG A 139 0.66 12.12 10.31
CA ARG A 139 -0.45 11.43 10.97
C ARG A 139 -1.77 11.68 10.24
N GLU A 140 -2.05 12.91 9.84
CA GLU A 140 -3.25 13.25 9.06
C GLU A 140 -3.25 12.57 7.69
N LEU A 141 -2.08 12.48 7.04
CA LEU A 141 -1.95 11.68 5.82
C LEU A 141 -2.28 10.21 6.09
N ALA A 142 -1.72 9.57 7.11
CA ALA A 142 -2.06 8.20 7.45
C ALA A 142 -3.56 8.02 7.80
N LEU A 143 -4.18 8.99 8.45
CA LEU A 143 -5.62 9.01 8.73
C LEU A 143 -6.47 9.13 7.47
N SER A 144 -6.03 9.89 6.46
CA SER A 144 -6.75 9.98 5.18
C SER A 144 -6.74 8.64 4.44
N HIS A 145 -5.60 7.94 4.43
CA HIS A 145 -5.49 6.59 3.88
C HIS A 145 -6.38 5.59 4.64
N LEU A 146 -6.42 5.66 5.98
CA LEU A 146 -7.34 4.84 6.77
C LEU A 146 -8.80 5.10 6.38
N ARG A 147 -9.19 6.37 6.21
CA ARG A 147 -10.56 6.74 5.79
C ARG A 147 -10.91 6.14 4.41
N GLN A 148 -9.98 6.18 3.46
CA GLN A 148 -10.15 5.56 2.14
C GLN A 148 -10.33 4.03 2.25
N GLN A 149 -9.54 3.35 3.09
CA GLN A 149 -9.65 1.91 3.31
C GLN A 149 -10.99 1.52 3.93
N VAL A 150 -11.46 2.27 4.94
CA VAL A 150 -12.77 2.03 5.57
C VAL A 150 -13.90 2.21 4.57
N PHE A 151 -13.83 3.24 3.72
CA PHE A 151 -14.81 3.44 2.64
C PHE A 151 -14.84 2.25 1.67
N ALA A 152 -13.67 1.76 1.24
CA ALA A 152 -13.57 0.60 0.36
C ALA A 152 -14.13 -0.69 1.02
N LEU A 153 -13.81 -0.93 2.29
CA LEU A 153 -14.32 -2.08 3.06
C LEU A 153 -15.84 -2.04 3.24
N ASN A 154 -16.40 -0.86 3.49
CA ASN A 154 -17.85 -0.69 3.58
C ASN A 154 -18.52 -0.99 2.23
N GLY A 155 -17.95 -0.51 1.12
CA GLY A 155 -18.42 -0.85 -0.23
C GLY A 155 -18.41 -2.36 -0.50
N ILE A 156 -17.32 -3.05 -0.17
CA ILE A 156 -17.21 -4.52 -0.31
C ILE A 156 -18.27 -5.24 0.52
N THR A 157 -18.50 -4.78 1.75
CA THR A 157 -19.49 -5.37 2.66
C THR A 157 -20.90 -5.20 2.10
N ILE A 158 -21.24 -3.99 1.64
CA ILE A 158 -22.52 -3.70 0.99
C ILE A 158 -22.74 -4.61 -0.22
N MET A 159 -21.74 -4.75 -1.09
CA MET A 159 -21.83 -5.62 -2.28
C MET A 159 -22.02 -7.10 -1.91
N LYS A 160 -21.33 -7.59 -0.87
CA LYS A 160 -21.50 -8.97 -0.39
C LYS A 160 -22.91 -9.20 0.14
N VAL A 161 -23.44 -8.28 0.94
CA VAL A 161 -24.82 -8.35 1.45
C VAL A 161 -25.82 -8.32 0.31
N GLN A 162 -25.66 -7.40 -0.65
CA GLN A 162 -26.53 -7.31 -1.82
C GLN A 162 -26.54 -8.61 -2.62
N ARG A 163 -25.37 -9.23 -2.87
CA ARG A 163 -25.28 -10.50 -3.58
C ARG A 163 -25.99 -11.65 -2.86
N LEU A 164 -25.88 -11.70 -1.52
CA LEU A 164 -26.60 -12.68 -0.70
C LEU A 164 -28.12 -12.48 -0.75
N VAL A 165 -28.57 -11.22 -0.67
CA VAL A 165 -29.99 -10.87 -0.79
C VAL A 165 -30.54 -11.25 -2.17
N THR A 166 -29.83 -10.91 -3.25
CA THR A 166 -30.25 -11.29 -4.61
C THR A 166 -30.33 -12.80 -4.79
N LYS A 167 -29.37 -13.56 -4.22
CA LYS A 167 -29.41 -15.02 -4.25
C LYS A 167 -30.62 -15.58 -3.50
N ALA A 168 -30.89 -15.09 -2.28
CA ALA A 168 -32.03 -15.53 -1.48
C ALA A 168 -33.37 -15.20 -2.17
N LEU A 169 -33.49 -14.03 -2.79
CA LEU A 169 -34.69 -13.66 -3.56
C LEU A 169 -34.90 -14.57 -4.78
N ALA A 170 -33.83 -14.93 -5.49
CA ALA A 170 -33.92 -15.84 -6.62
C ALA A 170 -34.40 -17.24 -6.19
N GLU A 171 -33.90 -17.75 -5.05
CA GLU A 171 -34.34 -19.03 -4.48
C GLU A 171 -35.83 -19.01 -4.11
N LEU A 172 -36.31 -17.93 -3.47
CA LEU A 172 -37.73 -17.75 -3.13
C LEU A 172 -38.64 -17.69 -4.37
N VAL A 173 -38.21 -17.01 -5.44
CA VAL A 173 -38.98 -16.94 -6.70
C VAL A 173 -39.12 -18.33 -7.32
N ILE A 174 -38.03 -19.11 -7.37
CA ILE A 174 -38.04 -20.49 -7.88
C ILE A 174 -38.99 -21.36 -7.04
N GLU A 175 -38.92 -21.25 -5.71
CA GLU A 175 -39.80 -22.01 -4.81
C GLU A 175 -41.28 -21.67 -5.03
N SER A 176 -41.61 -20.38 -5.15
CA SER A 176 -42.99 -19.95 -5.43
C SER A 176 -43.51 -20.45 -6.78
N TYR A 177 -42.66 -20.46 -7.81
CA TYR A 177 -43.03 -20.97 -9.13
C TYR A 177 -43.29 -22.49 -9.09
N ASN A 178 -42.45 -23.23 -8.37
CA ASN A 178 -42.63 -24.67 -8.20
C ASN A 178 -43.92 -25.01 -7.45
N LEU A 179 -44.29 -24.24 -6.43
CA LEU A 179 -45.55 -24.43 -5.71
C LEU A 179 -46.78 -24.21 -6.60
N VAL A 180 -46.77 -23.14 -7.40
CA VAL A 180 -47.86 -22.86 -8.36
C VAL A 180 -47.94 -23.94 -9.45
N ALA A 181 -46.79 -24.41 -9.94
CA ALA A 181 -46.74 -25.51 -10.91
C ALA A 181 -47.30 -26.82 -10.30
N LEU A 182 -46.99 -27.10 -9.04
CA LEU A 182 -47.51 -28.26 -8.32
C LEU A 182 -49.02 -28.17 -8.16
N ASP A 183 -49.53 -27.02 -7.71
CA ASP A 183 -50.96 -26.78 -7.46
C ASP A 183 -51.78 -26.93 -8.75
N ASN A 184 -51.30 -26.33 -9.85
CA ASN A 184 -51.89 -26.49 -11.17
C ASN A 184 -51.89 -27.95 -11.62
N ARG A 185 -50.82 -28.70 -11.39
CA ARG A 185 -50.75 -30.13 -11.72
C ARG A 185 -51.81 -30.93 -10.96
N THR A 186 -51.95 -30.72 -9.65
CA THR A 186 -53.01 -31.35 -8.86
C THR A 186 -54.41 -31.00 -9.36
N LEU A 187 -54.65 -29.74 -9.76
CA LEU A 187 -55.92 -29.32 -10.35
C LEU A 187 -56.22 -30.01 -11.68
N TYR A 188 -55.21 -30.20 -12.55
CA TYR A 188 -55.38 -30.91 -13.82
C TYR A 188 -55.62 -32.42 -13.62
N GLU A 189 -54.95 -33.04 -12.66
CA GLU A 189 -55.16 -34.45 -12.29
C GLU A 189 -56.57 -34.66 -11.71
N GLN A 190 -57.04 -33.78 -10.81
CA GLN A 190 -58.41 -33.85 -10.26
C GLN A 190 -59.51 -33.68 -11.31
N ARG A 191 -59.26 -32.92 -12.38
CA ARG A 191 -60.21 -32.72 -13.48
C ARG A 191 -60.15 -33.82 -14.55
N GLY A 192 -59.27 -34.81 -14.42
CA GLY A 192 -59.10 -35.90 -15.38
C GLY A 192 -58.56 -35.44 -16.75
N ILE A 193 -57.89 -34.28 -16.79
CA ILE A 193 -57.38 -33.67 -18.03
C ILE A 193 -55.98 -34.20 -18.36
N MET A 194 -55.17 -34.53 -17.35
CA MET A 194 -53.93 -35.30 -17.55
C MET A 194 -54.19 -36.79 -17.29
N ARG A 195 -53.82 -37.65 -18.24
CA ARG A 195 -53.75 -39.12 -18.10
C ARG A 195 -52.32 -39.57 -17.88
#